data_AF-A0A961X4F9-F1
#
_entry.id   AF-A0A961X4F9-F1
#
_cell.length_a   1.000
_cell.length_b   1.000
_cell.length_c   1.000
_cell.angle_alpha   90.00
_cell.angle_beta   90.00
_cell.angle_gamma   90.00
#
_symmetry.space_group_name_H-M   'P 1'
#
loop_
_entity.id
_entity.type
_entity.pdbx_description
1 polymer ?
#
loop_
_entity_poly.entity_id
_entity_poly.type
_entity_poly.pdbx_seq_one_letter_code
_entity_poly.pdbx_strand_id
1 'polypeptide(L)'
;MTGKTFTTEEMLARLIGFDTTSRDGNIPLIEFVEDYLDGWGVPHFRVDYEAGKKTNLFATIGPDIAGGIVLSGHTDVVPVDGQPWTSNPFELTARDNRLFGRGTCDMKGFIAICLAMVPQFVNAGLKTPIHLALSCDEEVGCKGVRPLVAHMRDHLPKPRAVIVGEPT
;
A
#
# COMPACT_ATOMS: atom_id res chain seq x y z
N MET A 1 2.70 -16.57 14.87
CA MET A 1 3.59 -15.58 14.23
C MET A 1 3.52 -14.30 15.03
N THR A 2 4.64 -13.62 15.25
CA THR A 2 4.73 -12.43 16.11
C THR A 2 5.49 -11.34 15.37
N GLY A 3 4.90 -10.87 14.28
CA GLY A 3 5.41 -9.70 13.56
C GLY A 3 5.26 -8.44 14.41
N LYS A 4 5.95 -7.36 14.01
CA LYS A 4 5.75 -6.06 14.66
C LYS A 4 4.31 -5.59 14.42
N THR A 5 3.66 -5.05 15.44
CA THR A 5 2.36 -4.38 15.31
C THR A 5 2.60 -2.87 15.28
N PHE A 6 1.84 -2.17 14.43
CA PHE A 6 1.84 -0.71 14.35
C PHE A 6 0.41 -0.22 14.54
N THR A 7 0.23 0.93 15.19
CA THR A 7 -1.02 1.68 15.02
C THR A 7 -1.13 2.20 13.59
N THR A 8 -2.32 2.64 13.19
CA THR A 8 -2.50 3.30 11.89
C THR A 8 -1.62 4.54 11.76
N GLU A 9 -1.49 5.38 12.79
CA GLU A 9 -0.63 6.56 12.70
C GLU A 9 0.85 6.19 12.62
N GLU A 10 1.30 5.17 13.35
CA GLU A 10 2.70 4.70 13.28
C GLU A 10 3.02 4.13 11.88
N MET A 11 2.11 3.34 11.32
CA MET A 11 2.26 2.81 9.95
C MET A 11 2.25 3.96 8.94
N LEU A 12 1.34 4.92 9.08
CA LEU A 12 1.29 6.08 8.20
C LEU A 12 2.58 6.90 8.28
N ALA A 13 3.12 7.10 9.48
CA ALA A 13 4.38 7.82 9.66
C ALA A 13 5.54 7.15 8.91
N ARG A 14 5.60 5.81 8.92
CA ARG A 14 6.57 5.05 8.13
C ARG A 14 6.39 5.28 6.63
N LEU A 15 5.16 5.13 6.13
CA LEU A 15 4.87 5.27 4.70
C LEU A 15 5.15 6.68 4.16
N ILE A 16 4.85 7.71 4.95
CA ILE A 16 5.12 9.12 4.61
C ILE A 16 6.62 9.43 4.60
N GLY A 17 7.41 8.72 5.43
CA GLY A 17 8.87 8.84 5.46
C GLY A 17 9.57 8.44 4.16
N PHE A 18 8.90 7.70 3.28
CA PHE A 18 9.40 7.40 1.94
C PHE A 18 8.94 8.46 0.95
N ASP A 19 9.89 9.19 0.37
CA ASP A 19 9.63 10.05 -0.78
C ASP A 19 9.41 9.17 -2.03
N THR A 20 8.13 8.92 -2.32
CA THR A 20 7.67 8.18 -3.50
C THR A 20 7.04 9.13 -4.51
N THR A 21 7.55 10.36 -4.60
CA THR A 21 7.10 11.32 -5.62
C THR A 21 7.14 10.65 -7.00
N SER A 22 6.10 10.78 -7.84
CA SER A 22 5.96 9.95 -9.05
C SER A 22 7.11 10.06 -10.09
N ARG A 23 8.01 11.03 -9.97
CA ARG A 23 9.25 11.10 -10.78
C ARG A 23 10.34 10.11 -10.30
N ASP A 24 10.29 9.75 -9.02
CA ASP A 24 11.20 8.88 -8.31
C ASP A 24 10.67 7.43 -8.32
N GLY A 25 11.25 6.57 -7.48
CA GLY A 25 10.86 5.17 -7.36
C GLY A 25 10.08 4.88 -6.08
N ASN A 26 9.45 3.72 -6.00
CA ASN A 26 8.76 3.27 -4.78
C ASN A 26 9.39 2.04 -4.12
N ILE A 27 10.53 1.54 -4.64
CA ILE A 27 11.18 0.32 -4.16
C ILE A 27 11.41 0.33 -2.63
N PRO A 28 11.97 1.37 -2.00
CA PRO A 28 12.22 1.34 -0.55
C PRO A 28 10.93 1.22 0.29
N LEU A 29 9.83 1.81 -0.19
CA LEU A 29 8.52 1.66 0.46
C LEU A 29 8.02 0.23 0.32
N ILE A 30 8.14 -0.36 -0.88
CA ILE A 30 7.72 -1.74 -1.13
C ILE A 30 8.55 -2.73 -0.30
N GLU A 31 9.88 -2.56 -0.23
CA GLU A 31 10.76 -3.37 0.63
C GLU A 31 10.32 -3.35 2.10
N PHE A 32 9.99 -2.17 2.62
CA PHE A 32 9.45 -2.07 3.97
C PHE A 32 8.13 -2.84 4.16
N VAL A 33 7.25 -2.81 3.17
CA VAL A 33 5.98 -3.54 3.22
C VAL A 33 6.21 -5.05 3.14
N GLU A 34 7.14 -5.52 2.31
CA GLU A 34 7.52 -6.93 2.25
C GLU A 34 8.08 -7.43 3.57
N ASP A 35 9.07 -6.75 4.14
CA ASP A 35 9.64 -7.09 5.45
C ASP A 35 8.56 -7.14 6.54
N TYR A 36 7.59 -6.22 6.47
CA TYR A 36 6.46 -6.20 7.39
C TYR A 36 5.54 -7.43 7.21
N LEU A 37 5.19 -7.76 5.97
CA LEU A 37 4.34 -8.90 5.64
C LEU A 37 5.04 -10.24 5.96
N ASP A 38 6.35 -10.34 5.73
CA ASP A 38 7.18 -11.49 6.09
C ASP A 38 7.19 -11.72 7.60
N GLY A 39 7.26 -10.66 8.41
CA GLY A 39 7.13 -10.75 9.87
C GLY A 39 5.80 -11.38 10.33
N TRP A 40 4.76 -11.30 9.50
CA TRP A 40 3.45 -11.91 9.72
C TRP A 40 3.22 -13.20 8.92
N GLY A 41 4.22 -13.66 8.15
CA GLY A 41 4.16 -14.81 7.27
C GLY A 41 3.07 -14.72 6.22
N VAL A 42 2.81 -13.50 5.71
CA VAL A 42 1.83 -13.26 4.65
C VAL A 42 2.51 -13.43 3.29
N PRO A 43 2.08 -14.40 2.46
CA PRO A 43 2.59 -14.56 1.11
C PRO A 43 2.31 -13.33 0.25
N HIS A 44 3.32 -12.88 -0.47
CA HIS A 44 3.26 -11.73 -1.33
C HIS A 44 4.20 -11.88 -2.53
N PHE A 45 4.01 -11.05 -3.55
CA PHE A 45 4.90 -10.97 -4.71
C PHE A 45 4.86 -9.57 -5.34
N ARG A 46 5.93 -9.25 -6.08
CA ARG A 46 6.04 -8.03 -6.87
C ARG A 46 5.63 -8.24 -8.32
N VAL A 47 5.11 -7.19 -8.94
CA VAL A 47 4.97 -7.09 -10.39
C VAL A 47 5.58 -5.78 -10.85
N ASP A 48 6.76 -5.87 -11.46
CA ASP A 48 7.51 -4.70 -11.91
C ASP A 48 6.76 -3.95 -13.00
N TYR A 49 6.75 -2.62 -12.86
CA TYR A 49 6.32 -1.69 -13.89
C TYR A 49 7.54 -1.05 -14.58
N GLU A 50 8.52 -0.63 -13.79
CA GLU A 50 9.84 -0.18 -14.23
C GLU A 50 10.89 -0.90 -13.38
N ALA A 51 11.57 -1.89 -13.96
CA ALA A 51 12.48 -2.78 -13.24
C ALA A 51 13.51 -2.00 -12.40
N GLY A 52 13.60 -2.33 -11.12
CA GLY A 52 14.53 -1.70 -10.18
C GLY A 52 14.17 -0.29 -9.73
N LYS A 53 13.03 0.27 -10.18
CA LYS A 53 12.60 1.63 -9.80
C LYS A 53 11.14 1.69 -9.34
N LYS A 54 10.22 1.04 -10.04
CA LYS A 54 8.79 1.09 -9.76
C LYS A 54 8.17 -0.28 -9.87
N THR A 55 7.51 -0.70 -8.80
CA THR A 55 6.90 -2.03 -8.74
C THR A 55 5.57 -1.98 -8.01
N ASN A 56 4.70 -2.92 -8.36
CA ASN A 56 3.47 -3.15 -7.62
C ASN A 56 3.70 -4.31 -6.64
N LEU A 57 2.95 -4.35 -5.54
CA LEU A 57 2.96 -5.46 -4.59
C LEU A 57 1.56 -6.04 -4.44
N PHE A 58 1.47 -7.36 -4.44
CA PHE A 58 0.24 -8.08 -4.15
C PHE A 58 0.46 -9.08 -3.03
N ALA A 59 -0.46 -9.15 -2.07
CA ALA A 59 -0.42 -10.09 -0.96
C ALA A 59 -1.79 -10.72 -0.71
N THR A 60 -1.80 -11.97 -0.23
CA THR A 60 -3.04 -12.69 0.13
C THR A 60 -2.98 -13.14 1.59
N ILE A 61 -4.01 -12.77 2.37
CA ILE A 61 -4.20 -13.20 3.75
C ILE A 61 -5.41 -14.13 3.81
N GLY A 62 -5.21 -15.35 4.31
CA GLY A 62 -6.23 -16.40 4.35
C GLY A 62 -6.04 -17.45 3.25
N PRO A 63 -7.09 -18.22 2.91
CA PRO A 63 -6.98 -19.32 1.95
C PRO A 63 -6.80 -18.82 0.51
N ASP A 64 -5.97 -19.51 -0.28
CA ASP A 64 -5.77 -19.25 -1.70
C ASP A 64 -6.90 -19.84 -2.55
N ILE A 65 -8.05 -19.17 -2.53
CA ILE A 65 -9.28 -19.59 -3.21
C ILE A 65 -9.98 -18.38 -3.83
N ALA A 66 -10.91 -18.62 -4.76
CA ALA A 66 -11.71 -17.56 -5.35
C ALA A 66 -12.63 -16.86 -4.33
N GLY A 67 -13.01 -15.62 -4.62
CA GLY A 67 -13.76 -14.76 -3.72
C GLY A 67 -12.84 -13.83 -2.94
N GLY A 68 -13.28 -13.38 -1.77
CA GLY A 68 -12.51 -12.39 -1.01
C GLY A 68 -12.59 -10.96 -1.56
N ILE A 69 -11.88 -10.05 -0.90
CA ILE A 69 -11.92 -8.61 -1.17
C ILE A 69 -10.49 -8.12 -1.39
N VAL A 70 -10.27 -7.36 -2.45
CA VAL A 70 -9.02 -6.65 -2.69
C VAL A 70 -9.11 -5.26 -2.04
N LEU A 71 -8.16 -4.94 -1.18
CA LEU A 71 -7.92 -3.61 -0.65
C LEU A 71 -6.82 -2.97 -1.50
N SER A 72 -7.19 -2.00 -2.32
CA SER A 72 -6.31 -1.42 -3.33
C SER A 72 -5.94 0.02 -2.99
N GLY A 73 -4.67 0.35 -3.19
CA GLY A 73 -4.19 1.73 -3.12
C GLY A 73 -2.89 1.95 -3.87
N HIS A 74 -2.62 3.19 -4.25
CA HIS A 74 -1.38 3.58 -4.91
C HIS A 74 -0.36 4.15 -3.90
N THR A 75 0.92 3.90 -4.19
CA THR A 75 2.04 4.20 -3.29
C THR A 75 2.79 5.46 -3.67
N ASP A 76 2.62 5.95 -4.90
CA ASP A 76 3.21 7.19 -5.36
C ASP A 76 2.45 8.41 -4.88
N VAL A 77 3.05 9.58 -5.04
CA VAL A 77 2.46 10.85 -4.62
C VAL A 77 2.86 11.96 -5.59
N VAL A 78 2.01 12.98 -5.73
CA VAL A 78 2.40 14.16 -6.53
C VAL A 78 3.58 14.94 -5.94
N PRO A 79 4.36 15.66 -6.80
CA PRO A 79 5.43 16.54 -6.35
C PRO A 79 5.00 17.60 -5.32
N VAL A 80 5.97 18.05 -4.52
CA VAL A 80 5.78 19.10 -3.49
C VAL A 80 6.44 20.44 -3.87
N ASP A 81 7.17 20.49 -4.99
CA ASP A 81 7.94 21.65 -5.41
C ASP A 81 7.07 22.90 -5.58
N GLY A 82 7.54 24.02 -5.02
CA GLY A 82 6.85 25.31 -5.10
C GLY A 82 5.56 25.41 -4.27
N GLN A 83 5.18 24.37 -3.52
CA GLN A 83 4.02 24.40 -2.64
C GLN A 83 4.37 25.01 -1.27
N PRO A 84 3.47 25.78 -0.64
CA PRO A 84 3.72 26.50 0.60
C PRO A 84 3.63 25.57 1.84
N TRP A 85 4.49 24.55 1.92
CA TRP A 85 4.55 23.65 3.07
C TRP A 85 5.04 24.37 4.32
N THR A 86 4.38 24.10 5.46
CA THR A 86 4.74 24.67 6.79
C THR A 86 5.44 23.66 7.70
N SER A 87 5.58 22.42 7.24
CA SER A 87 6.31 21.31 7.85
C SER A 87 6.96 20.49 6.73
N ASN A 88 7.90 19.61 7.07
CA ASN A 88 8.48 18.70 6.09
C ASN A 88 7.38 17.78 5.51
N PRO A 89 7.16 17.75 4.18
CA PRO A 89 6.12 16.92 3.57
C PRO A 89 6.32 15.42 3.77
N PHE A 90 7.55 14.97 3.95
CA PHE A 90 7.89 13.55 4.13
C PHE A 90 8.18 13.20 5.60
N GLU A 91 7.67 14.00 6.53
CA GLU A 91 7.68 13.72 7.96
C GLU A 91 6.27 13.94 8.51
N LEU A 92 5.63 12.87 8.97
CA LEU A 92 4.26 12.95 9.47
C LEU A 92 4.20 13.86 10.70
N THR A 93 3.50 14.99 10.56
CA THR A 93 3.40 15.99 11.62
C THR A 93 1.95 16.06 12.11
N ALA A 94 1.73 15.80 13.40
CA ALA A 94 0.42 15.98 14.02
C ALA A 94 0.23 17.43 14.49
N ARG A 95 -0.86 18.09 14.08
CA ARG A 95 -1.23 19.45 14.54
C ARG A 95 -2.75 19.63 14.46
N ASP A 96 -3.36 20.25 15.47
CA ASP A 96 -4.79 20.57 15.50
C ASP A 96 -5.70 19.38 15.16
N ASN A 97 -5.40 18.20 15.71
CA ASN A 97 -6.12 16.94 15.47
C ASN A 97 -6.12 16.49 13.98
N ARG A 98 -5.10 16.91 13.22
CA ARG A 98 -4.86 16.50 11.84
C ARG A 98 -3.44 15.97 11.70
N LEU A 99 -3.26 15.10 10.71
CA LEU A 99 -1.96 14.55 10.33
C LEU A 99 -1.53 15.16 9.00
N PHE A 100 -0.42 15.89 9.01
CA PHE A 100 0.13 16.57 7.84
C PHE A 100 1.30 15.78 7.26
N GLY A 101 1.30 15.62 5.95
CA GLY A 101 2.34 14.95 5.17
C GLY A 101 1.84 14.67 3.75
N ARG A 102 2.75 14.62 2.78
CA ARG A 102 2.44 14.30 1.38
C ARG A 102 2.11 12.82 1.28
N GLY A 103 0.88 12.52 0.89
CA GLY A 103 0.37 11.15 0.81
C GLY A 103 -0.64 10.80 1.90
N THR A 104 -0.83 11.65 2.91
CA THR A 104 -1.66 11.33 4.08
C THR A 104 -3.12 11.04 3.75
N CYS A 105 -3.75 11.89 2.93
CA CYS A 105 -5.10 11.63 2.40
C CYS A 105 -5.06 10.80 1.12
N ASP A 106 -4.15 11.13 0.20
CA ASP A 106 -4.06 10.55 -1.14
C ASP A 106 -2.71 9.85 -1.37
N MET A 107 -2.61 8.53 -1.22
CA MET A 107 -3.59 7.69 -0.51
C MET A 107 -2.97 6.73 0.51
N LYS A 108 -1.75 7.05 0.98
CA LYS A 108 -1.00 6.27 1.97
C LYS A 108 -1.76 6.11 3.29
N GLY A 109 -2.70 6.99 3.62
CA GLY A 109 -3.61 6.83 4.76
C GLY A 109 -4.40 5.52 4.72
N PHE A 110 -5.02 5.21 3.58
CA PHE A 110 -5.77 3.96 3.43
C PHE A 110 -4.86 2.73 3.46
N ILE A 111 -3.69 2.82 2.82
CA ILE A 111 -2.67 1.76 2.86
C ILE A 111 -2.24 1.50 4.30
N ALA A 112 -2.00 2.55 5.09
CA ALA A 112 -1.62 2.44 6.49
C ALA A 112 -2.69 1.74 7.32
N ILE A 113 -3.96 2.03 7.11
CA ILE A 113 -5.08 1.33 7.77
C ILE A 113 -5.05 -0.16 7.41
N CYS A 114 -4.94 -0.49 6.12
CA CYS A 114 -4.95 -1.87 5.66
C CYS A 114 -3.77 -2.68 6.23
N LEU A 115 -2.57 -2.10 6.21
CA LEU A 115 -1.37 -2.74 6.75
C LEU A 115 -1.43 -2.89 8.27
N ALA A 116 -1.88 -1.87 9.01
CA ALA A 116 -2.05 -1.96 10.47
C ALA A 116 -3.05 -3.05 10.91
N MET A 117 -3.97 -3.45 10.02
CA MET A 117 -4.95 -4.51 10.26
C MET A 117 -4.44 -5.92 9.94
N VAL A 118 -3.28 -6.07 9.30
CA VAL A 118 -2.68 -7.38 8.97
C VAL A 118 -2.61 -8.33 10.18
N PRO A 119 -2.16 -7.90 11.38
CA PRO A 119 -2.15 -8.76 12.56
C PRO A 119 -3.53 -9.33 12.89
N GLN A 120 -4.58 -8.51 12.74
CA GLN A 120 -5.96 -8.94 13.01
C GLN A 120 -6.44 -9.90 11.92
N PHE A 121 -6.19 -9.60 10.65
CA PHE A 121 -6.58 -10.47 9.53
C PHE A 121 -5.94 -11.85 9.61
N VAL A 122 -4.64 -11.92 9.92
CA VAL A 122 -3.91 -13.19 10.07
C VAL A 122 -4.49 -14.03 11.22
N ASN A 123 -4.86 -13.40 12.33
CA ASN A 123 -5.39 -14.10 13.51
C ASN A 123 -6.90 -14.38 13.46
N ALA A 124 -7.62 -13.87 12.45
CA ALA A 124 -9.08 -13.99 12.36
C ALA A 124 -9.58 -15.36 11.88
N GLY A 125 -8.70 -16.28 11.45
CA GLY A 125 -9.10 -17.60 10.93
C GLY A 125 -9.98 -17.50 9.68
N LEU A 126 -9.63 -16.58 8.78
CA LEU A 126 -10.41 -16.20 7.60
C LEU A 126 -10.82 -17.42 6.75
N LYS A 127 -12.09 -17.43 6.32
CA LYS A 127 -12.65 -18.40 5.36
C LYS A 127 -12.72 -17.87 3.94
N THR A 128 -12.53 -16.56 3.78
CA THR A 128 -12.45 -15.85 2.50
C THR A 128 -11.21 -14.97 2.53
N PRO A 129 -10.41 -14.92 1.45
CA PRO A 129 -9.17 -14.16 1.48
C PRO A 129 -9.41 -12.65 1.53
N ILE A 130 -8.43 -11.94 2.09
CA ILE A 130 -8.25 -10.51 1.91
C ILE A 130 -6.98 -10.34 1.09
N HIS A 131 -7.04 -9.53 0.04
CA HIS A 131 -5.88 -9.23 -0.78
C HIS A 131 -5.46 -7.79 -0.57
N LEU A 132 -4.15 -7.54 -0.50
CA LEU A 132 -3.58 -6.21 -0.55
C LEU A 132 -3.01 -5.99 -1.95
N ALA A 133 -3.41 -4.93 -2.64
CA ALA A 133 -2.91 -4.58 -3.96
C ALA A 133 -2.38 -3.15 -3.94
N LEU A 134 -1.06 -3.02 -3.87
CA LEU A 134 -0.35 -1.74 -3.82
C LEU A 134 0.24 -1.42 -5.18
N SER A 135 -0.29 -0.41 -5.85
CA SER A 135 0.18 0.00 -7.18
C SER A 135 1.16 1.18 -7.13
N CYS A 136 1.87 1.39 -8.23
CA CYS A 136 2.64 2.59 -8.51
C CYS A 136 2.09 3.32 -9.74
N ASP A 137 2.55 4.55 -9.96
CA ASP A 137 2.27 5.36 -11.15
C ASP A 137 0.77 5.49 -11.46
N GLU A 138 -0.01 5.69 -10.42
CA GLU A 138 -1.42 6.07 -10.52
C GLU A 138 -1.52 7.55 -10.96
N GLU A 139 -0.77 8.42 -10.30
CA GLU A 139 -0.80 9.89 -10.44
C GLU A 139 -0.32 10.40 -11.81
N VAL A 140 0.23 9.50 -12.64
CA VAL A 140 0.68 9.74 -14.02
C VAL A 140 -0.24 9.10 -15.07
N GLY A 141 -1.47 8.75 -14.68
CA GLY A 141 -2.54 8.27 -15.56
C GLY A 141 -2.86 6.77 -15.44
N CYS A 142 -2.81 6.22 -14.21
CA CYS A 142 -3.19 4.85 -13.86
C CYS A 142 -2.46 3.78 -14.71
N LYS A 143 -1.19 4.01 -15.04
CA LYS A 143 -0.44 3.11 -15.95
C LYS A 143 0.21 1.96 -15.21
N GLY A 144 0.72 2.22 -14.00
CA GLY A 144 1.50 1.24 -13.26
C GLY A 144 0.69 0.05 -12.76
N VAL A 145 -0.63 0.16 -12.61
CA VAL A 145 -1.50 -0.95 -12.18
C VAL A 145 -1.72 -2.02 -13.26
N ARG A 146 -1.51 -1.71 -14.54
CA ARG A 146 -1.89 -2.60 -15.65
C ARG A 146 -1.17 -3.95 -15.65
N PRO A 147 0.16 -4.02 -15.41
CA PRO A 147 0.85 -5.31 -15.27
C PRO A 147 0.29 -6.15 -14.13
N LEU A 148 -0.03 -5.53 -12.99
CA LEU A 148 -0.61 -6.23 -11.85
C LEU A 148 -1.99 -6.81 -12.22
N VAL A 149 -2.87 -6.04 -12.85
CA VAL A 149 -4.20 -6.53 -13.28
C VAL A 149 -4.08 -7.70 -14.26
N ALA A 150 -3.14 -7.63 -15.21
CA ALA A 150 -2.88 -8.73 -16.14
C ALA A 150 -2.41 -9.99 -15.38
N HIS A 151 -1.47 -9.84 -14.46
CA HIS A 151 -0.99 -10.95 -13.63
C HIS A 151 -2.11 -11.56 -12.78
N MET A 152 -2.93 -10.74 -12.13
CA MET A 152 -4.06 -11.20 -11.33
C MET A 152 -5.06 -12.01 -12.17
N ARG A 153 -5.37 -11.54 -13.39
CA ARG A 153 -6.27 -12.24 -14.31
C ARG A 153 -5.72 -13.61 -14.73
N ASP A 154 -4.42 -13.69 -14.97
CA ASP A 154 -3.79 -14.86 -15.59
C ASP A 154 -3.34 -15.91 -14.57
N HIS A 155 -3.12 -15.51 -13.31
CA HIS A 155 -2.45 -16.36 -12.32
C HIS A 155 -3.15 -16.49 -10.95
N LEU A 156 -4.13 -15.65 -10.63
CA LEU A 156 -4.76 -15.65 -9.31
C LEU A 156 -6.24 -16.08 -9.33
N PRO A 157 -6.75 -16.65 -8.21
CA PRO A 157 -8.18 -16.83 -8.05
C PRO A 157 -8.93 -15.50 -8.14
N LYS A 158 -10.08 -15.51 -8.82
CA LYS A 158 -10.86 -14.29 -9.07
C LYS A 158 -11.43 -13.71 -7.77
N PRO A 159 -11.12 -12.44 -7.42
CA PRO A 159 -11.70 -11.79 -6.25
C PRO A 159 -13.19 -11.47 -6.44
N ARG A 160 -13.93 -11.31 -5.35
CA ARG A 160 -15.37 -10.95 -5.40
C ARG A 160 -15.58 -9.45 -5.62
N ALA A 161 -14.75 -8.63 -4.98
CA ALA A 161 -14.87 -7.18 -5.01
C ALA A 161 -13.52 -6.50 -4.78
N VAL A 162 -13.43 -5.23 -5.14
CA VAL A 162 -12.30 -4.35 -4.86
C VAL A 162 -12.81 -3.14 -4.10
N ILE A 163 -12.11 -2.76 -3.03
CA ILE A 163 -12.28 -1.50 -2.32
C ILE A 163 -11.04 -0.65 -2.64
N VAL A 164 -11.26 0.50 -3.27
CA VAL A 164 -10.22 1.49 -3.54
C VAL A 164 -10.40 2.60 -2.52
N GLY A 165 -9.38 2.86 -1.71
CA GLY A 165 -9.48 3.81 -0.60
C GLY A 165 -9.11 5.25 -0.94
N GLU A 166 -9.19 5.63 -2.22
CA GLU A 166 -8.89 6.97 -2.68
C GLU A 166 -10.05 7.91 -2.29
N PRO A 167 -9.78 9.01 -1.55
CA PRO A 167 -10.81 9.95 -1.16
C PRO A 167 -11.22 10.85 -2.35
N THR A 168 -12.53 11.16 -2.42
CA THR A 168 -13.09 12.15 -3.36
C THR A 168 -12.93 13.59 -2.89
#